data_AF-A0A6I7ZCB6-F1
#
_entry.id   AF-A0A6I7ZCB6-F1
#
_cell.length_a   1.000
_cell.length_b   1.000
_cell.length_c   1.000
_cell.angle_alpha   90.00
_cell.angle_beta   90.00
_cell.angle_gamma   90.00
#
_symmetry.space_group_name_H-M   'P 1'
#
loop_
_entity.id
_entity.type
_entity.pdbx_description
1 polymer ?
#
loop_
_entity_poly.entity_id
_entity_poly.type
_entity_poly.pdbx_seq_one_letter_code
_entity_poly.pdbx_strand_id
1 'polypeptide(L)'
;MVLFGYDDERQIFYVSDRDHSNFPIRTPKGTIANDYHLVSYQEMENARSSSFRPFPANNKYLTFDFSTYKAPSAETISAAINETCETMLRPPAQLLGINGITKFSREIIKWRTFDQKKLKTAGITSYFQISKDGGTGGGIFRRIYGEFLLEVEPILSKEELGEIGRQFINIAEAWDQLAELFWQLGSTGNQELLRSMSVEIARLGDLERIALERLQIVINA
;
A
#
# COMPACT_ATOMS: atom_id res chain seq x y z
N MET A 1 -6.72 6.46 10.05
CA MET A 1 -7.80 7.20 10.71
C MET A 1 -8.38 6.45 11.91
N VAL A 2 -8.39 7.08 13.08
CA VAL A 2 -8.94 6.57 14.35
C VAL A 2 -9.75 7.69 15.02
N LEU A 3 -11.02 7.41 15.31
CA LEU A 3 -11.86 8.29 16.14
C LEU A 3 -11.50 8.05 17.61
N PHE A 4 -11.14 9.10 18.33
CA PHE A 4 -10.72 8.98 19.73
C PHE A 4 -11.47 9.92 20.69
N GLY A 5 -12.38 10.75 20.18
CA GLY A 5 -13.22 11.62 21.02
C GLY A 5 -14.34 12.28 20.22
N TYR A 6 -15.27 12.90 20.94
CA TYR A 6 -16.35 13.70 20.38
C TYR A 6 -16.75 14.83 21.34
N ASP A 7 -17.39 15.86 20.81
CA ASP A 7 -17.99 16.98 21.56
C ASP A 7 -19.41 17.18 21.01
N ASP A 8 -20.40 16.87 21.83
CA ASP A 8 -21.83 16.95 21.47
C ASP A 8 -22.32 18.40 21.36
N GLU A 9 -21.80 19.32 22.17
CA GLU A 9 -22.20 20.74 22.11
C GLU A 9 -21.77 21.36 20.78
N ARG A 10 -20.58 20.98 20.31
CA ARG A 10 -20.02 21.46 19.04
C ARG A 10 -20.37 20.56 17.84
N GLN A 11 -20.93 19.38 18.08
CA GLN A 11 -21.23 18.34 17.09
C GLN A 11 -20.03 17.95 16.22
N ILE A 12 -18.89 17.69 16.85
CA ILE A 12 -17.63 17.31 16.19
C ILE A 12 -17.03 16.02 16.75
N PHE A 13 -16.31 15.30 15.89
CA PHE A 13 -15.43 14.19 16.22
C PHE A 13 -13.97 14.64 16.19
N TYR A 14 -13.19 14.08 17.12
CA TYR A 14 -11.73 14.14 17.11
C TYR A 14 -11.20 12.89 16.43
N VAL A 15 -10.52 13.12 15.31
CA VAL A 15 -10.08 12.06 14.42
C VAL A 15 -8.58 12.16 14.22
N SER A 16 -7.85 11.17 14.69
CA SER A 16 -6.43 11.04 14.36
C SER A 16 -6.33 10.41 12.98
N ASP A 17 -5.48 10.95 12.12
CA ASP A 17 -5.07 10.27 10.91
C ASP A 17 -3.54 10.16 10.88
N ARG A 18 -3.02 9.73 9.74
CA ARG A 18 -1.61 9.43 9.54
C ARG A 18 -0.70 10.64 9.38
N ASP A 19 -1.23 11.83 9.10
CA ASP A 19 -0.44 13.04 9.31
C ASP A 19 -0.33 13.29 10.81
N HIS A 20 0.86 13.65 11.24
CA HIS A 20 1.17 13.99 12.64
C HIS A 20 2.36 14.95 12.61
N SER A 21 2.55 15.73 13.66
CA SER A 21 3.69 16.67 13.77
C SER A 21 5.04 16.02 13.47
N ASN A 22 5.26 14.79 13.94
CA ASN A 22 6.47 14.00 13.65
C ASN A 22 6.47 13.26 12.29
N PHE A 23 5.32 13.18 11.62
CA PHE A 23 5.13 12.48 10.35
C PHE A 23 4.36 13.35 9.36
N PRO A 24 4.99 14.42 8.84
CA PRO A 24 4.37 15.27 7.84
C PRO A 24 4.10 14.50 6.54
N ILE A 25 2.96 14.78 5.92
CA ILE A 25 2.55 14.18 4.65
C ILE A 25 2.52 15.24 3.56
N ARG A 26 3.11 14.91 2.40
CA ARG A 26 3.06 15.78 1.22
C ARG A 26 1.72 15.62 0.50
N THR A 27 1.05 16.73 0.20
CA THR A 27 -0.17 16.75 -0.63
C THR A 27 -0.06 17.75 -1.77
N PRO A 28 -0.88 17.64 -2.83
CA PRO A 28 -0.91 18.63 -3.91
C PRO A 28 -1.20 20.06 -3.45
N LYS A 29 -1.76 20.23 -2.24
CA LYS A 29 -2.07 21.53 -1.63
C LYS A 29 -1.00 22.01 -0.63
N GLY A 30 0.12 21.30 -0.54
CA GLY A 30 1.17 21.54 0.45
C GLY A 30 1.26 20.42 1.49
N THR A 31 2.23 20.55 2.39
CA THR A 31 2.47 19.58 3.46
C THR A 31 1.44 19.76 4.58
N ILE A 32 0.93 18.66 5.12
CA ILE A 32 0.06 18.61 6.30
C ILE A 32 0.75 17.82 7.41
N ALA A 33 0.49 18.17 8.67
CA ALA A 33 1.13 17.57 9.85
C ALA A 33 0.29 17.81 11.11
N ASN A 34 -1.00 17.47 11.08
CA ASN A 34 -1.90 17.74 12.19
C ASN A 34 -2.04 16.49 13.06
N ASP A 35 -1.86 16.61 14.38
CA ASP A 35 -1.98 15.45 15.28
C ASP A 35 -3.42 14.89 15.33
N TYR A 36 -4.41 15.72 14.99
CA TYR A 36 -5.81 15.33 14.82
C TYR A 36 -6.56 16.32 13.92
N HIS A 37 -7.71 15.87 13.44
CA HIS A 37 -8.66 16.63 12.62
C HIS A 37 -10.01 16.71 13.33
N LEU A 38 -10.69 17.85 13.17
CA LEU A 38 -12.05 18.03 13.64
C LEU A 38 -13.00 17.75 12.48
N VAL A 39 -13.89 16.78 12.66
CA VAL A 39 -14.85 16.37 11.63
C VAL A 39 -16.25 16.54 12.17
N SER A 40 -17.11 17.30 11.49
CA SER A 40 -18.49 17.47 11.94
C SER A 40 -19.27 16.15 11.91
N TYR A 41 -20.34 16.05 12.71
CA TYR A 41 -21.24 14.89 12.68
C TYR A 41 -21.78 14.65 11.26
N GLN A 42 -22.14 15.72 10.54
CA GLN A 42 -22.64 15.62 9.17
C GLN A 42 -21.59 15.09 8.18
N GLU A 43 -20.34 15.55 8.28
CA GLU A 43 -19.26 15.04 7.43
C GLU A 43 -18.96 13.57 7.72
N MET A 44 -18.96 13.19 9.00
CA MET A 44 -18.77 11.80 9.42
C MET A 44 -19.89 10.90 8.89
N GLU A 45 -21.15 11.35 9.00
CA GLU A 45 -22.32 10.63 8.46
C GLU A 45 -22.21 10.47 6.94
N ASN A 46 -21.88 11.54 6.22
CA ASN A 46 -21.71 11.50 4.76
C ASN A 46 -20.59 10.54 4.34
N ALA A 47 -19.45 10.58 5.04
CA ALA A 47 -18.32 9.71 4.76
C ALA A 47 -18.66 8.24 5.02
N ARG A 48 -19.30 7.94 6.16
CA ARG A 48 -19.64 6.55 6.54
C ARG A 48 -20.80 5.97 5.74
N SER A 49 -21.78 6.79 5.35
CA SER A 49 -22.93 6.35 4.54
C SER A 49 -22.64 6.31 3.04
N SER A 50 -21.46 6.77 2.62
CA SER A 50 -21.03 6.82 1.22
C SER A 50 -21.20 5.49 0.48
N SER A 51 -21.85 5.57 -0.69
CA SER A 51 -22.08 4.46 -1.63
C SER A 51 -21.14 4.48 -2.84
N PHE A 52 -20.11 5.33 -2.80
CA PHE A 52 -19.15 5.45 -3.92
C PHE A 52 -18.39 4.15 -4.16
N ARG A 53 -18.32 3.75 -5.44
CA ARG A 53 -17.60 2.57 -5.91
C ARG A 53 -16.09 2.83 -5.98
N PRO A 54 -15.25 1.77 -5.93
CA PRO A 54 -15.59 0.34 -5.89
C PRO A 54 -15.88 -0.22 -4.49
N PHE A 55 -15.53 0.50 -3.42
CA PHE A 55 -15.62 0.01 -2.04
C PHE A 55 -16.51 0.93 -1.20
N PRO A 56 -17.85 0.79 -1.28
CA PRO A 56 -18.75 1.63 -0.50
C PRO A 56 -18.61 1.37 1.00
N ALA A 57 -18.60 2.44 1.80
CA ALA A 57 -18.44 2.36 3.25
C ALA A 57 -19.68 1.74 3.92
N ASN A 58 -20.88 2.06 3.44
CA ASN A 58 -22.16 1.48 3.86
C ASN A 58 -22.35 1.37 5.39
N ASN A 59 -21.86 2.35 6.15
CA ASN A 59 -21.86 2.37 7.60
C ASN A 59 -21.33 1.08 8.26
N LYS A 60 -20.45 0.34 7.57
CA LYS A 60 -19.90 -0.92 8.08
C LYS A 60 -19.23 -0.68 9.43
N TYR A 61 -19.47 -1.60 10.36
CA TYR A 61 -18.73 -1.73 11.60
C TYR A 61 -18.55 -3.22 11.88
N LEU A 62 -17.44 -3.55 12.53
CA LEU A 62 -17.08 -4.90 12.90
C LEU A 62 -16.72 -4.90 14.38
N THR A 63 -17.17 -5.90 15.10
CA THR A 63 -16.78 -6.17 16.48
C THR A 63 -15.93 -7.42 16.50
N PHE A 64 -14.76 -7.33 17.12
CA PHE A 64 -13.85 -8.46 17.30
C PHE A 64 -13.85 -8.85 18.77
N ASP A 65 -13.98 -10.15 19.03
CA ASP A 65 -13.78 -10.70 20.36
C ASP A 65 -12.38 -11.33 20.45
N PHE A 66 -11.54 -10.74 21.28
CA PHE A 66 -10.17 -11.21 21.52
C PHE A 66 -10.07 -12.14 22.73
N SER A 67 -11.18 -12.52 23.38
CA SER A 67 -11.19 -13.43 24.54
C SER A 67 -10.56 -14.79 24.25
N THR A 68 -10.59 -15.22 22.98
CA THR A 68 -10.04 -16.50 22.50
C THR A 68 -8.79 -16.32 21.63
N TYR A 69 -8.20 -15.11 21.61
CA TYR A 69 -7.00 -14.84 20.84
C TYR A 69 -5.85 -15.77 21.24
N LYS A 70 -5.13 -16.25 20.22
CA LYS A 70 -3.89 -17.00 20.39
C LYS A 70 -2.82 -16.34 19.55
N ALA A 71 -1.61 -16.25 20.09
CA ALA A 71 -0.45 -15.81 19.32
C ALA A 71 -0.28 -16.73 18.08
N PRO A 72 0.14 -16.19 16.93
CA PRO A 72 0.38 -17.00 15.74
C PRO A 72 1.42 -18.09 16.01
N SER A 73 1.10 -19.33 15.67
CA SER A 73 2.06 -20.44 15.71
C SER A 73 2.99 -20.44 14.50
N ALA A 74 4.09 -21.18 14.56
CA ALA A 74 4.99 -21.36 13.41
C ALA A 74 4.26 -21.90 12.17
N GLU A 75 3.28 -22.78 12.36
CA GLU A 75 2.44 -23.32 11.28
C GLU A 75 1.54 -22.22 10.69
N THR A 76 0.97 -21.37 11.55
CA THR A 76 0.10 -20.26 11.12
C THR A 76 0.90 -19.24 10.29
N ILE A 77 2.11 -18.90 10.75
CA ILE A 77 3.01 -17.97 10.05
C ILE A 77 3.42 -18.56 8.69
N SER A 78 3.87 -19.82 8.67
CA SER A 78 4.25 -20.50 7.43
C SER A 78 3.09 -20.57 6.42
N ALA A 79 1.88 -20.89 6.89
CA ALA A 79 0.69 -20.92 6.05
C ALA A 79 0.36 -19.55 5.45
N ALA A 80 0.43 -18.48 6.25
CA ALA A 80 0.17 -17.12 5.79
C ALA A 80 1.21 -16.62 4.76
N ILE A 81 2.49 -16.97 4.95
CA ILE A 81 3.53 -16.65 3.97
C ILE A 81 3.28 -17.40 2.67
N ASN A 82 2.97 -18.70 2.74
CA ASN A 82 2.70 -19.48 1.54
C ASN A 82 1.44 -18.99 0.81
N GLU A 83 0.37 -18.61 1.52
CA GLU A 83 -0.82 -17.99 0.93
C GLU A 83 -0.48 -16.69 0.19
N THR A 84 0.40 -15.86 0.76
CA THR A 84 0.89 -14.65 0.10
C THR A 84 1.66 -14.98 -1.18
N CYS A 85 2.56 -15.97 -1.14
CA CYS A 85 3.27 -16.47 -2.32
C CYS A 85 2.31 -16.97 -3.40
N GLU A 86 1.33 -17.81 -3.04
CA GLU A 86 0.31 -18.33 -3.97
C GLU A 86 -0.49 -17.20 -4.61
N THR A 87 -1.01 -16.26 -3.81
CA THR A 87 -1.87 -15.17 -4.29
C THR A 87 -1.11 -14.23 -5.22
N MET A 88 0.19 -14.01 -4.98
CA MET A 88 1.02 -13.14 -5.80
C MET A 88 1.54 -13.83 -7.07
N LEU A 89 1.98 -15.08 -6.98
CA LEU A 89 2.57 -15.84 -8.09
C LEU A 89 1.51 -16.47 -9.00
N ARG A 90 0.40 -16.94 -8.42
CA ARG A 90 -0.70 -17.65 -9.07
C ARG A 90 -2.07 -17.02 -8.74
N PRO A 91 -2.26 -15.72 -9.03
CA PRO A 91 -3.52 -15.04 -8.76
C PRO A 91 -4.68 -15.61 -9.59
N PRO A 92 -5.93 -15.57 -9.08
CA PRO A 92 -7.10 -16.04 -9.80
C PRO A 92 -7.47 -15.17 -11.01
N ALA A 93 -6.91 -13.96 -11.13
CA ALA A 93 -7.17 -13.04 -12.23
C ALA A 93 -5.88 -12.36 -12.71
N GLN A 94 -5.79 -12.08 -14.02
CA GLN A 94 -4.61 -11.46 -14.64
C GLN A 94 -4.29 -10.04 -14.14
N LEU A 95 -5.24 -9.36 -13.51
CA LEU A 95 -5.07 -8.01 -12.96
C LEU A 95 -4.43 -8.00 -11.56
N LEU A 96 -4.21 -9.16 -10.95
CA LEU A 96 -3.74 -9.30 -9.58
C LEU A 96 -2.30 -9.86 -9.55
N GLY A 97 -1.64 -9.78 -8.39
CA GLY A 97 -0.30 -10.31 -8.17
C GLY A 97 0.75 -9.78 -9.15
N ILE A 98 1.76 -10.60 -9.44
CA ILE A 98 2.82 -10.23 -10.40
C ILE A 98 2.24 -9.98 -11.81
N ASN A 99 1.21 -10.73 -12.20
CA ASN A 99 0.56 -10.54 -13.50
C ASN A 99 -0.02 -9.11 -13.64
N GLY A 100 -0.59 -8.58 -12.56
CA GLY A 100 -1.06 -7.21 -12.46
C GLY A 100 0.07 -6.18 -12.64
N ILE A 101 1.23 -6.42 -12.01
CA ILE A 101 2.42 -5.56 -12.15
C ILE A 101 2.93 -5.58 -13.59
N THR A 102 3.09 -6.76 -14.19
CA THR A 102 3.50 -6.93 -15.59
C THR A 102 2.51 -6.28 -16.56
N LYS A 103 1.21 -6.33 -16.28
CA LYS A 103 0.23 -5.64 -17.09
C LYS A 103 0.32 -4.13 -16.91
N PHE A 104 0.48 -3.66 -15.68
CA PHE A 104 0.59 -2.23 -15.38
C PHE A 104 1.79 -1.59 -16.10
N SER A 105 2.94 -2.29 -16.15
CA SER A 105 4.12 -1.81 -16.86
C SER A 105 3.85 -1.55 -18.35
N ARG A 106 2.93 -2.30 -18.97
CA ARG A 106 2.54 -2.12 -20.38
C ARG A 106 1.46 -1.07 -20.56
N GLU A 107 0.47 -1.06 -19.66
CA GLU A 107 -0.69 -0.15 -19.75
C GLU A 107 -0.32 1.31 -19.47
N ILE A 108 0.67 1.58 -18.62
CA ILE A 108 1.09 2.95 -18.29
C ILE A 108 1.54 3.75 -19.52
N ILE A 109 2.10 3.10 -20.55
CA ILE A 109 2.46 3.76 -21.82
C ILE A 109 1.24 4.34 -22.54
N LYS A 110 0.08 3.70 -22.40
CA LYS A 110 -1.17 4.16 -23.03
C LYS A 110 -1.67 5.45 -22.40
N TRP A 111 -1.21 5.83 -21.20
CA TRP A 111 -1.61 7.08 -20.56
C TRP A 111 -1.16 8.32 -21.33
N ARG A 112 -0.28 8.20 -22.33
CA ARG A 112 0.04 9.27 -23.29
C ARG A 112 -1.20 9.79 -24.04
N THR A 113 -2.26 8.97 -24.15
CA THR A 113 -3.53 9.38 -24.79
C THR A 113 -4.49 10.09 -23.84
N PHE A 114 -4.15 10.18 -22.55
CA PHE A 114 -4.96 10.91 -21.58
C PHE A 114 -4.82 12.41 -21.81
N ASP A 115 -5.91 13.14 -21.55
CA ASP A 115 -5.81 14.58 -21.37
C ASP A 115 -4.97 14.93 -20.14
N GLN A 116 -4.52 16.18 -20.08
CA GLN A 116 -3.61 16.66 -19.02
C GLN A 116 -4.20 16.52 -17.61
N LYS A 117 -5.50 16.77 -17.44
CA LYS A 117 -6.15 16.67 -16.11
C LYS A 117 -6.17 15.22 -15.64
N LYS A 118 -6.57 14.30 -16.51
CA LYS A 118 -6.62 12.87 -16.22
C LYS A 118 -5.22 12.30 -15.97
N LEU A 119 -4.21 12.70 -16.75
CA LEU A 119 -2.84 12.27 -16.55
C LEU A 119 -2.28 12.70 -15.20
N LYS A 120 -2.46 13.98 -14.84
CA LYS A 120 -2.05 14.51 -13.54
C LYS A 120 -2.76 13.80 -12.38
N THR A 121 -4.06 13.55 -12.54
CA THR A 121 -4.85 12.81 -11.55
C THR A 121 -4.34 11.38 -11.37
N ALA A 122 -4.05 10.68 -12.46
CA ALA A 122 -3.48 9.34 -12.43
C ALA A 122 -2.10 9.33 -11.74
N GLY A 123 -1.23 10.30 -12.05
CA GLY A 123 0.08 10.45 -11.41
C GLY A 123 -0.02 10.63 -9.90
N ILE A 124 -0.80 11.61 -9.43
CA ILE A 124 -0.98 11.85 -7.99
C ILE A 124 -1.64 10.65 -7.29
N THR A 125 -2.64 10.03 -7.92
CA THR A 125 -3.33 8.87 -7.34
C THR A 125 -2.37 7.69 -7.18
N SER A 126 -1.54 7.41 -8.19
CA SER A 126 -0.53 6.35 -8.13
C SER A 126 0.57 6.64 -7.12
N TYR A 127 1.00 7.89 -6.94
CA TYR A 127 1.92 8.26 -5.88
C TYR A 127 1.39 7.83 -4.50
N PHE A 128 0.14 8.20 -4.17
CA PHE A 128 -0.45 7.82 -2.89
C PHE A 128 -0.68 6.31 -2.76
N GLN A 129 -0.97 5.60 -3.86
CA GLN A 129 -1.06 4.14 -3.78
C GLN A 129 0.28 3.44 -3.50
N ILE A 130 1.41 4.12 -3.71
CA ILE A 130 2.75 3.54 -3.51
C ILE A 130 3.39 4.02 -2.22
N SER A 131 3.42 5.34 -2.06
CA SER A 131 4.18 6.00 -1.03
C SER A 131 3.61 5.72 0.35
N LYS A 132 4.55 5.69 1.30
CA LYS A 132 4.33 5.98 2.72
C LYS A 132 3.25 7.03 2.95
N ASP A 133 3.24 8.09 2.14
CA ASP A 133 2.33 9.25 2.18
C ASP A 133 0.88 8.94 1.79
N GLY A 134 0.56 7.76 1.27
CA GLY A 134 -0.81 7.24 1.13
C GLY A 134 -1.18 6.09 2.08
N GLY A 135 -0.28 5.71 2.99
CA GLY A 135 -0.61 4.84 4.12
C GLY A 135 -0.16 3.40 3.95
N THR A 136 0.72 3.17 2.99
CA THR A 136 1.24 1.84 2.68
C THR A 136 2.46 1.44 3.51
N GLY A 137 3.00 2.36 4.32
CA GLY A 137 4.31 2.20 4.96
C GLY A 137 5.50 2.34 4.00
N GLY A 138 5.28 2.64 2.72
CA GLY A 138 6.30 2.71 1.68
C GLY A 138 6.33 1.45 0.80
N GLY A 139 6.59 1.65 -0.49
CA GLY A 139 6.70 0.56 -1.47
C GLY A 139 5.47 -0.31 -1.65
N ILE A 140 4.26 0.25 -1.47
CA ILE A 140 2.98 -0.47 -1.46
C ILE A 140 3.04 -1.71 -0.52
N PHE A 141 3.29 -1.50 0.77
CA PHE A 141 3.36 -2.52 1.84
C PHE A 141 4.55 -3.47 1.82
N ARG A 142 5.42 -3.42 0.79
CA ARG A 142 6.59 -4.31 0.69
C ARG A 142 7.60 -4.10 1.82
N ARG A 143 7.72 -2.87 2.33
CA ARG A 143 8.57 -2.57 3.49
C ARG A 143 8.09 -3.33 4.73
N ILE A 144 6.81 -3.18 5.06
CA ILE A 144 6.19 -3.89 6.20
C ILE A 144 6.28 -5.40 6.02
N TYR A 145 6.07 -5.92 4.81
CA TYR A 145 6.22 -7.35 4.54
C TYR A 145 7.67 -7.83 4.72
N GLY A 146 8.65 -7.05 4.28
CA GLY A 146 10.07 -7.36 4.50
C GLY A 146 10.47 -7.31 5.98
N GLU A 147 9.97 -6.34 6.74
CA GLU A 147 10.13 -6.25 8.20
C GLU A 147 9.49 -7.45 8.91
N PHE A 148 8.29 -7.84 8.51
CA PHE A 148 7.63 -9.06 8.99
C PHE A 148 8.50 -10.31 8.76
N LEU A 149 9.10 -10.47 7.57
CA LEU A 149 9.99 -11.61 7.29
C LEU A 149 11.23 -11.63 8.18
N LEU A 150 11.77 -10.46 8.54
CA LEU A 150 12.87 -10.34 9.50
C LEU A 150 12.44 -10.74 10.92
N GLU A 151 11.24 -10.34 11.33
CA GLU A 151 10.72 -10.66 12.67
C GLU A 151 10.43 -12.16 12.85
N VAL A 152 9.97 -12.84 11.78
CA VAL A 152 9.64 -14.28 11.85
C VAL A 152 10.81 -15.22 11.54
N GLU A 153 11.92 -14.70 11.02
CA GLU A 153 13.16 -15.46 10.80
C GLU A 153 13.56 -16.30 12.05
N PRO A 154 13.72 -15.71 13.26
CA PRO A 154 14.07 -16.48 14.45
C PRO A 154 12.94 -17.42 14.92
N ILE A 155 11.68 -17.13 14.59
CA ILE A 155 10.52 -17.95 14.99
C ILE A 155 10.48 -19.24 14.16
N LEU A 156 10.75 -19.14 12.87
CA LEU A 156 10.75 -20.27 11.94
C LEU A 156 12.10 -20.98 11.83
N SER A 157 13.16 -20.41 12.41
CA SER A 157 14.54 -20.93 12.33
C SER A 157 15.00 -21.14 10.88
N LYS A 158 14.70 -20.16 10.01
CA LYS A 158 15.03 -20.16 8.58
C LYS A 158 15.77 -18.86 8.24
N GLU A 159 17.11 -18.89 8.27
CA GLU A 159 17.97 -17.71 8.09
C GLU A 159 17.73 -17.00 6.74
N GLU A 160 17.36 -17.77 5.70
CA GLU A 160 17.05 -17.25 4.36
C GLU A 160 15.87 -16.27 4.36
N LEU A 161 14.96 -16.36 5.35
CA LEU A 161 13.86 -15.40 5.50
C LEU A 161 14.39 -13.98 5.75
N GLY A 162 15.46 -13.85 6.53
CA GLY A 162 16.06 -12.54 6.78
C GLY A 162 16.65 -11.93 5.52
N GLU A 163 17.29 -12.74 4.66
CA GLU A 163 17.81 -12.27 3.36
C GLU A 163 16.69 -11.82 2.42
N ILE A 164 15.60 -12.60 2.36
CA ILE A 164 14.45 -12.29 1.51
C ILE A 164 13.70 -11.06 2.05
N GLY A 165 13.58 -10.93 3.37
CA GLY A 165 13.01 -9.74 4.02
C GLY A 165 13.76 -8.46 3.64
N ARG A 166 15.10 -8.50 3.71
CA ARG A 166 15.96 -7.39 3.22
C ARG A 166 15.76 -7.11 1.73
N GLN A 167 15.58 -8.13 0.90
CA GLN A 167 15.26 -7.94 -0.52
C GLN A 167 13.91 -7.23 -0.72
N PHE A 168 12.86 -7.59 0.04
CA PHE A 168 11.58 -6.89 -0.02
C PHE A 168 11.68 -5.42 0.40
N ILE A 169 12.49 -5.12 1.41
CA ILE A 169 12.78 -3.73 1.82
C ILE A 169 13.45 -2.96 0.68
N ASN A 170 14.46 -3.54 0.02
CA ASN A 170 15.11 -2.91 -1.13
C ASN A 170 14.16 -2.71 -2.32
N ILE A 171 13.28 -3.69 -2.59
CA ILE A 171 12.23 -3.56 -3.62
C ILE A 171 11.25 -2.43 -3.23
N ALA A 172 10.91 -2.30 -1.94
CA ALA A 172 10.06 -1.22 -1.44
C ALA A 172 10.67 0.17 -1.70
N GLU A 173 11.98 0.32 -1.47
CA GLU A 173 12.72 1.56 -1.75
C GLU A 173 12.69 1.95 -3.23
N ALA A 174 12.85 0.96 -4.11
CA ALA A 174 12.77 1.21 -5.54
C ALA A 174 11.33 1.57 -5.99
N TRP A 175 10.31 0.99 -5.37
CA TRP A 175 8.93 1.45 -5.54
C TRP A 175 8.73 2.89 -5.05
N ASP A 176 9.32 3.27 -3.90
CA ASP A 176 9.24 4.65 -3.40
C ASP A 176 9.93 5.64 -4.37
N GLN A 177 11.04 5.26 -4.99
CA GLN A 177 11.68 6.07 -6.06
C GLN A 177 10.75 6.22 -7.28
N LEU A 178 10.07 5.15 -7.68
CA LEU A 178 9.06 5.20 -8.73
C LEU A 178 7.85 6.07 -8.32
N ALA A 179 7.49 6.11 -7.03
CA ALA A 179 6.45 7.01 -6.53
C ALA A 179 6.81 8.47 -6.78
N GLU A 180 8.08 8.88 -6.63
CA GLU A 180 8.51 10.24 -6.95
C GLU A 180 8.34 10.58 -8.44
N LEU A 181 8.51 9.61 -9.34
CA LEU A 181 8.18 9.81 -10.77
C LEU A 181 6.67 10.00 -10.97
N PHE A 182 5.83 9.26 -10.24
CA PHE A 182 4.38 9.46 -10.26
C PHE A 182 3.98 10.83 -9.69
N TRP A 183 4.66 11.30 -8.65
CA TRP A 183 4.47 12.64 -8.11
C TRP A 183 4.83 13.72 -9.14
N GLN A 184 5.96 13.56 -9.83
CA GLN A 184 6.38 14.47 -10.89
C GLN A 184 5.39 14.45 -12.06
N LEU A 185 4.94 13.27 -12.49
CA LEU A 185 3.90 13.11 -13.51
C LEU A 185 2.61 13.82 -13.08
N GLY A 186 2.21 13.66 -11.81
CA GLY A 186 1.04 14.28 -11.23
C GLY A 186 1.10 15.81 -11.17
N SER A 187 2.29 16.34 -10.90
CA SER A 187 2.52 17.79 -10.78
C SER A 187 2.64 18.47 -12.15
N THR A 188 3.42 17.86 -13.04
CA THR A 188 3.81 18.48 -14.32
C THR A 188 2.92 18.05 -15.49
N GLY A 189 2.41 16.82 -15.49
CA GLY A 189 1.79 16.20 -16.66
C GLY A 189 2.81 15.79 -17.74
N ASN A 190 4.10 15.67 -17.41
CA ASN A 190 5.14 15.29 -18.35
C ASN A 190 5.01 13.81 -18.78
N GLN A 191 4.53 13.60 -20.00
CA GLN A 191 4.33 12.27 -20.57
C GLN A 191 5.65 11.52 -20.90
N GLU A 192 6.78 12.22 -20.99
CA GLU A 192 8.08 11.60 -21.30
C GLU A 192 8.53 10.62 -20.20
N LEU A 193 8.03 10.82 -18.97
CA LEU A 193 8.28 9.95 -17.82
C LEU A 193 7.68 8.54 -18.01
N LEU A 194 6.61 8.40 -18.79
CA LEU A 194 5.86 7.14 -18.89
C LEU A 194 6.73 5.98 -19.38
N ARG A 195 7.71 6.24 -20.26
CA ARG A 195 8.59 5.20 -20.81
C ARG A 195 9.56 4.66 -19.76
N SER A 196 10.22 5.52 -18.99
CA SER A 196 11.14 5.08 -17.94
C SER A 196 10.38 4.38 -16.81
N MET A 197 9.21 4.89 -16.44
CA MET A 197 8.34 4.26 -15.44
C MET A 197 7.89 2.86 -15.88
N SER A 198 7.52 2.68 -17.16
CA SER A 198 7.16 1.37 -17.72
C SER A 198 8.29 0.35 -17.57
N VAL A 199 9.52 0.73 -17.92
CA VAL A 199 10.70 -0.15 -17.78
C VAL A 199 10.93 -0.51 -16.31
N GLU A 200 10.82 0.47 -15.43
CA GLU A 200 11.06 0.28 -14.00
C GLU A 200 9.99 -0.60 -13.34
N ILE A 201 8.70 -0.42 -13.66
CA ILE A 201 7.62 -1.29 -13.16
C ILE A 201 7.84 -2.74 -13.62
N ALA A 202 8.28 -2.96 -14.86
CA ALA A 202 8.58 -4.30 -15.35
C ALA A 202 9.72 -4.94 -14.56
N ARG A 203 10.83 -4.20 -14.39
CA ARG A 203 11.98 -4.64 -13.58
C ARG A 203 11.59 -5.00 -12.15
N LEU A 204 10.77 -4.16 -11.50
CA LEU A 204 10.29 -4.41 -10.13
C LEU A 204 9.42 -5.67 -10.06
N GLY A 205 8.55 -5.89 -11.05
CA GLY A 205 7.75 -7.11 -11.13
C GLY A 205 8.60 -8.39 -11.25
N ASP A 206 9.69 -8.34 -12.01
CA ASP A 206 10.61 -9.47 -12.15
C ASP A 206 11.39 -9.74 -10.85
N LEU A 207 11.89 -8.69 -10.19
CA LEU A 207 12.58 -8.82 -8.90
C LEU A 207 11.66 -9.42 -7.83
N GLU A 208 10.41 -8.95 -7.76
CA GLU A 208 9.44 -9.44 -6.79
C GLU A 208 9.04 -10.88 -7.06
N ARG A 209 8.90 -11.28 -8.33
CA ARG A 209 8.69 -12.69 -8.70
C ARG A 209 9.81 -13.58 -8.17
N ILE A 210 11.07 -13.20 -8.40
CA ILE A 210 12.24 -13.96 -7.95
C ILE A 210 12.25 -14.08 -6.42
N ALA A 211 11.98 -12.98 -5.71
CA ALA A 211 11.92 -12.99 -4.25
C ALA A 211 10.80 -13.91 -3.72
N LEU A 212 9.62 -13.87 -4.33
CA LEU A 212 8.48 -14.72 -3.95
C LEU A 212 8.70 -16.20 -4.25
N GLU A 213 9.31 -16.53 -5.39
CA GLU A 213 9.64 -17.92 -5.75
C GLU A 213 10.67 -18.50 -4.78
N ARG A 214 11.70 -17.72 -4.41
CA ARG A 214 12.65 -18.11 -3.36
C ARG A 214 11.96 -18.28 -2.01
N LEU A 215 11.08 -17.35 -1.64
CA LEU A 215 10.33 -17.41 -0.38
C LEU A 215 9.48 -18.67 -0.28
N GLN A 216 8.80 -19.02 -1.37
CA GLN A 216 7.97 -20.21 -1.43
C GLN A 216 8.79 -21.50 -1.27
N ILE A 217 9.98 -21.58 -1.86
CA ILE A 217 10.89 -22.71 -1.68
C ILE A 217 11.29 -22.83 -0.20
N VAL A 218 11.72 -21.71 0.41
CA VAL A 218 12.17 -21.68 1.82
C VAL A 218 11.06 -22.11 2.78
N ILE A 219 9.82 -21.68 2.56
CA ILE A 219 8.69 -22.00 3.44
C ILE A 219 8.17 -23.43 3.26
N ASN A 220 8.32 -24.01 2.06
CA ASN A 220 7.87 -25.38 1.78
C ASN A 220 8.92 -26.45 2.05
N ALA A 221 10.17 -26.06 2.34
CA ALA A 221 11.26 -26.94 2.76
C ALA A 221 11.18 -27.31 4.25
#